data_AF-A0A974WWC4-F1
#
_entry.id   AF-A0A974WWC4-F1
#
_cell.length_a   1.000
_cell.length_b   1.000
_cell.length_c   1.000
_cell.angle_alpha   90.00
_cell.angle_beta   90.00
_cell.angle_gamma   90.00
#
_symmetry.space_group_name_H-M   'P 1'
#
loop_
_entity.id
_entity.type
_entity.pdbx_description
1 polymer ?
#
loop_
_entity_poly.entity_id
_entity_poly.type
_entity_poly.pdbx_seq_one_letter_code
_entity_poly.pdbx_strand_id
1 'polypeptide(L)'
;MKPYKFTLTALFIYLAGLLLGGLVGYHIGVAKSRRPRSPQEFRKYLFQKLDNCLDLSTDQKKKLDCILDENFKDGIMMMREVKPKILAIMQKEHNQIEAILTPEQKKNFKVFIAQRMQKFNRAFSEETPRCDRRH
;
A
#
# COMPACT_ATOMS: atom_id res chain seq x y z
N MET A 1 14.91 -38.90 -38.53
CA MET A 1 15.03 -38.50 -37.09
C MET A 1 13.69 -38.76 -36.42
N LYS A 2 13.67 -39.34 -35.21
CA LYS A 2 12.40 -39.76 -34.58
C LYS A 2 11.61 -38.53 -34.09
N PRO A 3 10.30 -38.43 -34.37
CA PRO A 3 9.51 -37.20 -34.18
C PRO A 3 9.40 -36.77 -32.72
N TYR A 4 9.52 -37.70 -31.77
CA TYR A 4 9.51 -37.40 -30.33
C TYR A 4 10.66 -36.49 -29.89
N LYS A 5 11.77 -36.43 -30.63
CA LYS A 5 12.90 -35.57 -30.27
C LYS A 5 12.53 -34.09 -30.40
N PHE A 6 11.78 -33.73 -31.44
CA PHE A 6 11.33 -32.36 -31.69
C PHE A 6 10.26 -31.92 -30.70
N THR A 7 9.32 -32.81 -30.37
CA THR A 7 8.29 -32.51 -29.35
C THR A 7 8.92 -32.32 -27.97
N LEU A 8 9.92 -33.13 -27.61
CA LEU A 8 10.63 -32.98 -26.33
C LEU A 8 11.41 -31.67 -26.25
N THR A 9 12.07 -31.26 -27.35
CA THR A 9 12.82 -29.99 -27.37
C THR A 9 11.88 -28.79 -27.30
N ALA A 10 10.78 -28.81 -28.05
CA ALA A 10 9.77 -27.76 -28.00
C ALA A 10 9.15 -27.62 -26.61
N LEU A 11 8.82 -28.74 -25.96
CA LEU A 11 8.30 -28.76 -24.58
C LEU A 11 9.33 -28.18 -23.59
N PHE A 12 10.61 -28.54 -23.75
CA PHE A 12 11.68 -28.04 -22.89
C PHE A 12 11.86 -26.52 -23.02
N ILE A 13 11.87 -25.98 -24.25
CA ILE A 13 11.97 -24.55 -24.50
C ILE A 13 10.76 -23.80 -23.90
N TYR A 14 9.56 -24.36 -24.04
CA TYR A 14 8.34 -23.79 -23.47
C TYR A 14 8.39 -23.73 -21.93
N LEU A 15 8.80 -24.83 -21.29
CA LEU A 15 8.95 -24.89 -19.83
C LEU A 15 10.04 -23.95 -19.32
N ALA A 16 11.17 -23.85 -20.02
CA ALA A 16 12.22 -22.90 -19.71
C ALA A 16 11.74 -21.45 -19.83
N GLY A 17 10.95 -21.13 -20.85
CA GLY A 17 10.32 -19.82 -21.02
C GLY A 17 9.34 -19.48 -19.90
N LEU A 18 8.50 -20.44 -19.48
CA LEU A 18 7.58 -20.28 -18.35
C LEU A 18 8.31 -20.04 -17.02
N LEU A 19 9.38 -20.78 -16.76
CA LEU A 19 10.19 -20.61 -15.55
C LEU A 19 10.87 -19.23 -15.54
N LEU A 20 11.47 -18.83 -16.66
CA LEU A 20 12.14 -17.54 -16.76
C LEU A 20 11.15 -16.38 -16.66
N GLY A 21 10.02 -16.47 -17.36
CA GLY A 21 8.93 -15.49 -17.27
C GLY A 21 8.31 -15.42 -15.88
N GLY A 22 8.14 -16.56 -15.21
CA GLY A 22 7.64 -16.65 -13.84
C GLY A 22 8.59 -16.00 -12.84
N LEU A 23 9.90 -16.23 -12.96
CA LEU A 23 10.90 -15.62 -12.07
C LEU A 23 10.95 -14.10 -12.24
N VAL A 24 11.01 -13.61 -13.48
CA VAL A 24 11.03 -12.17 -13.78
C VAL A 24 9.73 -11.50 -13.32
N GLY A 25 8.58 -12.11 -13.62
CA GLY A 25 7.28 -11.64 -13.18
C GLY A 25 7.15 -11.59 -11.65
N TYR A 26 7.68 -12.60 -10.96
CA TYR A 26 7.73 -12.63 -9.49
C TYR A 26 8.59 -11.50 -8.93
N HIS A 27 9.81 -11.28 -9.45
CA HIS A 27 10.68 -10.20 -8.99
C HIS A 27 10.06 -8.81 -9.18
N ILE A 28 9.46 -8.55 -10.35
CA ILE A 28 8.77 -7.28 -10.63
C ILE A 28 7.52 -7.13 -9.75
N GLY A 29 6.74 -8.19 -9.58
CA GLY A 29 5.55 -8.21 -8.73
C GLY A 29 5.87 -7.93 -7.26
N VAL A 30 6.93 -8.57 -6.74
CA VAL A 30 7.42 -8.34 -5.37
C VAL A 30 7.93 -6.91 -5.21
N ALA A 31 8.68 -6.37 -6.17
CA ALA A 31 9.15 -4.99 -6.11
C ALA A 31 8.00 -3.97 -6.08
N LYS A 32 6.92 -4.21 -6.86
CA LYS A 32 5.73 -3.35 -6.88
C LYS A 32 4.88 -3.48 -5.60
N SER A 33 4.94 -4.63 -4.92
CA SER A 33 4.25 -4.89 -3.63
C SER A 33 4.91 -4.19 -2.43
N ARG A 34 6.15 -3.70 -2.57
CA ARG A 34 6.90 -3.00 -1.51
C ARG A 34 6.54 -1.52 -1.35
N ARG A 35 5.45 -1.03 -1.93
CA ARG A 35 4.96 0.31 -1.58
C ARG A 35 4.52 0.27 -0.10
N PRO A 36 5.02 1.17 0.76
CA PRO A 36 4.65 1.18 2.16
C PRO A 36 3.14 1.27 2.27
N ARG A 37 2.54 0.32 2.98
CA ARG A 37 1.08 0.15 3.09
C ARG A 37 0.50 1.01 4.19
N SER A 38 1.34 1.42 5.14
CA SER A 38 0.96 2.31 6.21
C SER A 38 1.89 3.53 6.33
N PRO A 39 1.39 4.64 6.89
CA PRO A 39 2.22 5.77 7.25
C PRO A 39 3.43 5.40 8.14
N GLN A 40 3.31 4.42 9.05
CA GLN A 40 4.45 3.97 9.87
C GLN A 40 5.50 3.21 9.06
N GLU A 41 5.07 2.37 8.12
CA GLU A 41 5.99 1.68 7.21
C GLU A 41 6.76 2.68 6.36
N PHE A 42 6.09 3.76 5.92
CA PHE A 42 6.74 4.85 5.19
C PHE A 42 7.81 5.55 6.03
N ARG A 43 7.51 5.87 7.30
CA ARG A 43 8.50 6.46 8.23
C ARG A 43 9.74 5.56 8.37
N LYS A 44 9.53 4.27 8.61
CA LYS A 44 10.63 3.29 8.74
C LYS A 44 11.45 3.17 7.44
N TYR A 45 10.76 3.09 6.30
CA TYR A 45 11.39 3.05 4.99
C TYR A 45 12.25 4.30 4.75
N LEU A 46 11.72 5.48 5.05
CA LEU A 46 12.43 6.74 4.86
C LEU A 46 13.65 6.85 5.78
N PHE A 47 13.52 6.47 7.05
CA PHE A 47 14.63 6.41 8.00
C PHE A 47 15.75 5.51 7.45
N GLN A 48 15.42 4.27 7.08
CA GLN A 48 16.41 3.30 6.56
C GLN A 48 17.06 3.79 5.26
N LYS A 49 16.28 4.42 4.38
CA LYS A 49 16.80 4.95 3.12
C LYS A 49 17.79 6.09 3.36
N LEU A 50 17.46 7.02 4.25
CA LEU A 50 18.35 8.14 4.58
C LEU A 50 19.61 7.68 5.29
N ASP A 51 19.48 6.72 6.21
CA ASP A 51 20.63 6.11 6.88
C ASP A 51 21.59 5.46 5.88
N ASN A 52 21.07 4.59 5.01
CA ASN A 52 21.89 3.88 4.03
C ASN A 52 22.55 4.80 2.98
N CYS A 53 21.90 5.91 2.62
CA CYS A 53 22.42 6.82 1.60
C CYS A 53 23.42 7.84 2.14
N LEU A 54 23.33 8.19 3.43
CA LEU A 54 24.10 9.30 4.02
C LEU A 54 25.07 8.83 5.11
N ASP A 55 25.06 7.55 5.47
CA ASP A 55 25.88 6.93 6.51
C ASP A 55 25.86 7.73 7.82
N LEU A 56 24.66 7.82 8.41
CA LEU A 56 24.41 8.73 9.53
C LEU A 56 25.10 8.25 10.81
N SER A 57 25.74 9.17 11.51
CA SER A 57 26.26 8.94 12.87
C SER A 57 25.14 8.65 13.88
N THR A 58 25.49 8.08 15.04
CA THR A 58 24.53 7.77 16.12
C THR A 58 23.71 8.99 16.55
N ASP A 59 24.33 10.17 16.63
CA ASP A 59 23.63 11.39 17.04
C ASP A 59 22.73 11.94 15.93
N GLN A 60 23.14 11.83 14.66
CA GLN A 60 22.29 12.18 13.52
C GLN A 60 21.08 11.25 13.40
N LYS A 61 21.25 9.95 13.68
CA LYS A 61 20.17 8.96 13.72
C LYS A 61 19.09 9.33 14.74
N LYS A 62 19.49 9.71 15.95
CA LYS A 62 18.55 10.15 17.00
C LYS A 62 17.77 11.38 16.55
N LYS A 63 18.46 12.39 16.01
CA LYS A 63 17.81 13.61 15.49
C LYS A 63 16.85 13.31 14.35
N LEU A 64 17.24 12.45 13.42
CA LEU A 64 16.39 12.04 12.30
C LEU A 64 15.14 11.30 12.79
N ASP A 65 15.28 10.40 13.78
CA ASP A 65 14.14 9.68 14.35
C ASP A 65 13.11 10.65 14.96
N CYS A 66 13.58 11.66 15.70
CA CYS A 66 12.72 12.72 16.25
C CYS A 66 12.02 13.54 15.16
N ILE A 67 12.76 14.05 14.17
CA ILE A 67 12.20 14.84 13.06
C ILE A 67 11.12 14.05 12.32
N LEU A 68 11.37 12.78 12.04
CA LEU A 68 10.42 11.93 11.34
C LEU A 68 9.21 11.57 12.22
N ASP A 69 9.34 11.52 13.54
CA ASP A 69 8.21 11.29 14.46
C ASP A 69 7.30 12.52 14.59
N GLU A 70 7.89 13.72 14.69
CA GLU A 70 7.14 14.97 14.75
C GLU A 70 6.32 15.19 13.48
N ASN A 71 6.96 15.11 12.31
CA ASN A 71 6.27 15.20 11.02
C ASN A 71 5.15 14.15 10.88
N PHE A 72 5.36 12.97 11.46
CA PHE A 72 4.36 11.92 11.46
C PHE A 72 3.14 12.25 12.33
N LYS A 73 3.37 12.80 13.53
CA LYS A 73 2.31 13.29 14.42
C LYS A 73 1.50 14.40 13.75
N ASP A 74 2.16 15.35 13.11
CA ASP A 74 1.49 16.44 12.39
C ASP A 74 0.61 15.92 11.26
N GLY A 75 1.10 14.95 10.49
CA GLY A 75 0.32 14.27 9.45
C GLY A 75 -0.93 13.57 10.00
N ILE A 76 -0.83 12.88 11.13
CA ILE A 76 -1.98 12.25 11.82
C ILE A 76 -2.99 13.31 12.25
N MET A 77 -2.53 14.42 12.86
CA MET A 77 -3.42 15.48 13.32
C MET A 77 -4.17 16.13 12.15
N MET A 78 -3.47 16.44 11.07
CA MET A 78 -4.08 16.93 9.83
C MET A 78 -5.12 15.94 9.29
N MET A 79 -4.79 14.64 9.26
CA MET A 79 -5.73 13.62 8.78
C MET A 79 -6.96 13.47 9.67
N ARG A 80 -6.83 13.61 11.00
CA ARG A 80 -7.99 13.62 11.91
C ARG A 80 -8.95 14.76 11.60
N GLU A 81 -8.44 15.94 11.26
CA GLU A 81 -9.27 17.10 10.90
C GLU A 81 -9.91 16.97 9.51
N VAL A 82 -9.19 16.39 8.55
CA VAL A 82 -9.63 16.29 7.16
C VAL A 82 -10.54 15.08 6.93
N LYS A 83 -10.34 13.97 7.65
CA LYS A 83 -11.15 12.74 7.57
C LYS A 83 -12.67 12.98 7.58
N PRO A 84 -13.26 13.75 8.53
CA PRO A 84 -14.70 13.99 8.51
C PRO A 84 -15.17 14.72 7.25
N LYS A 85 -14.36 15.64 6.71
CA LYS A 85 -14.66 16.36 5.46
C LYS A 85 -14.68 15.40 4.27
N ILE A 86 -13.71 14.48 4.20
CA ILE A 86 -13.68 13.43 3.16
C ILE A 86 -14.92 12.53 3.27
N LEU A 87 -15.27 12.08 4.47
CA LEU A 87 -16.44 11.23 4.69
C LEU A 87 -17.73 11.93 4.25
N ALA A 88 -17.87 13.23 4.53
CA ALA A 88 -19.03 14.01 4.09
C ALA A 88 -19.12 14.09 2.55
N ILE A 89 -18.00 14.31 1.87
CA ILE A 89 -17.95 14.32 0.39
C ILE A 89 -18.33 12.94 -0.17
N MET A 90 -17.77 11.86 0.39
CA MET A 90 -18.10 10.50 -0.04
C MET A 90 -19.57 10.17 0.18
N GLN A 91 -20.17 10.61 1.29
CA GLN A 91 -21.60 10.41 1.55
C GLN A 91 -22.46 11.18 0.54
N LYS A 92 -22.08 12.42 0.21
CA LYS A 92 -22.78 13.21 -0.81
C LYS A 92 -22.73 12.52 -2.17
N GLU A 93 -21.56 12.07 -2.59
CA GLU A 93 -21.36 11.30 -3.82
C GLU A 93 -22.21 10.03 -3.82
N HIS A 94 -22.22 9.29 -2.71
CA HIS A 94 -23.03 8.07 -2.55
C HIS A 94 -24.52 8.34 -2.79
N ASN A 95 -25.07 9.38 -2.17
CA ASN A 95 -26.49 9.73 -2.30
C ASN A 95 -26.84 10.13 -3.74
N GLN A 96 -25.95 10.86 -4.42
CA GLN A 96 -26.13 11.26 -5.82
C GLN A 96 -26.13 10.04 -6.76
N ILE A 97 -25.22 9.10 -6.55
CA ILE A 97 -25.19 7.86 -7.32
C ILE A 97 -26.42 7.02 -7.01
N GLU A 98 -26.80 6.85 -5.74
CA GLU A 98 -27.97 6.03 -5.36
C GLU A 98 -29.28 6.58 -5.97
N ALA A 99 -29.39 7.88 -6.20
CA ALA A 99 -30.57 8.50 -6.82
C ALA A 99 -30.80 8.06 -8.28
N ILE A 100 -29.75 7.69 -9.02
CA ILE A 100 -29.84 7.30 -10.44
C ILE A 100 -29.86 5.78 -10.66
N LEU A 101 -29.76 4.98 -9.59
CA LEU A 101 -29.70 3.52 -9.68
C LEU A 101 -31.07 2.86 -9.55
N THR A 102 -31.26 1.77 -10.30
CA THR A 102 -32.43 0.89 -10.12
C THR A 102 -32.36 0.17 -8.77
N PRO A 103 -33.49 -0.33 -8.22
CA PRO A 103 -33.50 -1.05 -6.94
C PRO A 103 -32.55 -2.26 -6.90
N GLU A 104 -32.37 -2.95 -8.02
CA GLU A 104 -31.44 -4.08 -8.13
C GLU A 104 -29.98 -3.60 -8.09
N GLN A 105 -29.65 -2.55 -8.83
CA GLN A 105 -28.30 -1.96 -8.84
C GLN A 105 -27.90 -1.41 -7.46
N LYS A 106 -28.85 -0.88 -6.68
CA LYS A 106 -28.60 -0.40 -5.30
C LYS A 106 -28.04 -1.49 -4.39
N LYS A 107 -28.46 -2.75 -4.57
CA LYS A 107 -27.95 -3.88 -3.76
C LYS A 107 -26.45 -4.08 -4.00
N ASN A 108 -26.03 -4.12 -5.26
CA ASN A 108 -24.62 -4.26 -5.63
C ASN A 108 -23.80 -3.03 -5.21
N PHE A 109 -24.38 -1.84 -5.35
CA PHE A 109 -23.73 -0.59 -4.96
C PHE A 109 -23.46 -0.51 -3.45
N LYS A 110 -24.36 -1.00 -2.61
CA LYS A 110 -24.15 -1.08 -1.15
C LYS A 110 -22.94 -1.95 -0.79
N VAL A 111 -22.80 -3.10 -1.44
CA VAL A 111 -21.64 -3.99 -1.22
C VAL A 111 -20.34 -3.31 -1.66
N PHE A 112 -20.34 -2.66 -2.82
CA PHE A 112 -19.20 -1.90 -3.33
C PHE A 112 -18.75 -0.81 -2.35
N ILE A 113 -19.71 -0.06 -1.80
CA ILE A 113 -19.43 1.04 -0.86
C ILE A 113 -18.92 0.51 0.48
N ALA A 114 -19.48 -0.58 1.00
CA ALA A 114 -18.99 -1.22 2.22
C ALA A 114 -17.52 -1.64 2.10
N GLN A 115 -17.13 -2.25 0.97
CA GLN A 115 -15.73 -2.62 0.72
C GLN A 115 -14.81 -1.39 0.64
N ARG A 116 -15.25 -0.33 -0.04
CA ARG A 116 -14.49 0.92 -0.14
C ARG A 116 -14.29 1.56 1.22
N MET A 117 -15.33 1.58 2.05
CA MET A 117 -15.29 2.19 3.38
C MET A 117 -14.47 1.37 4.37
N GLN A 118 -14.48 0.04 4.26
CA GLN A 118 -13.57 -0.83 5.02
C GLN A 118 -12.10 -0.53 4.69
N LYS A 119 -11.75 -0.41 3.40
CA LYS A 119 -10.39 -0.06 2.97
C LYS A 119 -9.97 1.32 3.47
N PHE A 120 -10.87 2.30 3.37
CA PHE A 120 -10.65 3.64 3.91
C PHE A 120 -10.37 3.56 5.42
N ASN A 121 -11.28 2.99 6.21
CA ASN A 121 -11.12 2.90 7.66
C ASN A 121 -9.82 2.20 8.09
N ARG A 122 -9.44 1.12 7.40
CA ARG A 122 -8.17 0.43 7.68
C ARG A 122 -6.95 1.32 7.49
N ALA A 123 -6.93 2.12 6.43
CA ALA A 123 -5.83 3.06 6.17
C ALA A 123 -5.68 4.13 7.26
N PHE A 124 -6.78 4.50 7.95
CA PHE A 124 -6.76 5.49 9.05
C PHE A 124 -6.60 4.88 10.45
N SER A 125 -6.94 3.60 10.67
CA SER A 125 -6.92 3.00 12.00
C SER A 125 -5.52 2.65 12.53
N GLU A 126 -4.51 2.59 11.66
CA GLU A 126 -3.16 2.14 12.04
C GLU A 126 -2.36 3.24 12.78
N GLU A 127 -2.86 4.46 12.96
CA GLU A 127 -2.19 5.69 13.43
C GLU A 127 -1.93 5.83 14.97
N THR A 128 -1.15 4.95 15.62
CA THR A 128 -0.66 5.22 17.00
C THR A 128 0.82 5.66 17.04
N PRO A 129 1.16 6.85 17.59
CA PRO A 129 2.55 7.30 17.81
C PRO A 129 3.21 6.59 19.00
N ARG A 130 4.52 6.30 18.92
CA ARG A 130 5.27 5.55 19.96
C ARG A 130 6.41 6.34 20.64
N CYS A 131 6.50 7.64 20.44
CA CYS A 131 7.50 8.47 21.12
C CYS A 131 6.91 9.15 22.37
N ASP A 132 6.58 8.33 23.39
CA ASP A 132 6.68 8.68 24.82
C ASP A 132 7.55 7.58 25.44
N ARG A 133 8.86 7.66 25.20
CA ARG A 133 9.84 6.98 26.05
C ARG A 133 10.63 8.08 26.73
N ARG A 134 10.00 8.65 27.75
CA ARG A 134 10.65 9.49 28.76
C ARG A 134 11.98 8.87 29.17
N HIS A 135 13.02 9.69 29.08
CA HIS A 135 14.30 9.50 29.75
C HIS A 135 14.11 9.42 31.27
#